data_AF-A0A7R9U181-F1
#
_entry.id   AF-A0A7R9U181-F1
#
_cell.length_a   1.000
_cell.length_b   1.000
_cell.length_c   1.000
_cell.angle_alpha   90.00
_cell.angle_beta   90.00
_cell.angle_gamma   90.00
#
_symmetry.space_group_name_H-M   'P 1'
#
loop_
_entity.id
_entity.type
_entity.pdbx_description
1 polymer ?
#
loop_
_entity_poly.entity_id
_entity_poly.type
_entity_poly.pdbx_seq_one_letter_code
_entity_poly.pdbx_strand_id
1 'polypeptide(L)'
;VKILLPAMGCGPLLNSYSGSTTVIVPTFLRFLLSDGGILSVLGLGYQSPILDAIGIGVDDQDGARIAFGYWFYLLMGLLIVFCTNAINIYAGINGIEAGQSYIIGVVILILNLAQIAQEEEVEHATLSALLVLPFIGVT
;
A
#
# COMPACT_ATOMS: atom_id res chain seq x y z
N VAL A 1 -12.18 -19.12 6.62
CA VAL A 1 -13.17 -18.02 6.50
C VAL A 1 -12.58 -16.65 6.83
N LYS A 2 -11.79 -16.49 7.90
CA LYS A 2 -11.21 -15.19 8.33
C LYS A 2 -10.35 -14.46 7.28
N ILE A 3 -9.75 -15.20 6.35
CA ILE A 3 -8.98 -14.63 5.22
C ILE A 3 -9.87 -14.40 3.98
N LEU A 4 -10.84 -15.29 3.76
CA LEU A 4 -11.68 -15.30 2.57
C LEU A 4 -12.66 -14.13 2.53
N LEU A 5 -13.26 -13.77 3.66
CA LEU A 5 -14.25 -12.70 3.72
C LEU A 5 -13.66 -11.32 3.39
N PRO A 6 -12.54 -10.90 4.02
CA PRO A 6 -11.89 -9.64 3.66
C PRO A 6 -11.37 -9.64 2.21
N ALA A 7 -10.89 -10.78 1.72
CA ALA A 7 -10.44 -10.92 0.33
C ALA A 7 -11.57 -10.80 -0.71
N MET A 8 -12.80 -11.21 -0.38
CA MET A 8 -13.95 -10.93 -1.26
C MET A 8 -14.43 -9.49 -1.11
N GLY A 9 -14.37 -8.94 0.10
CA GLY A 9 -14.76 -7.55 0.40
C GLY A 9 -13.90 -6.50 -0.31
N CYS A 10 -12.65 -6.81 -0.68
CA CYS A 10 -11.80 -5.87 -1.40
C CYS A 10 -12.07 -5.80 -2.91
N GLY A 11 -12.86 -6.71 -3.49
CA GLY A 11 -13.15 -6.75 -4.93
C GLY A 11 -13.56 -5.40 -5.54
N PRO A 12 -14.51 -4.64 -4.96
CA PRO A 12 -14.88 -3.32 -5.45
C PRO A 12 -13.72 -2.31 -5.44
N LEU A 13 -12.88 -2.32 -4.40
CA LEU A 13 -11.73 -1.41 -4.27
C LEU A 13 -10.66 -1.71 -5.33
N LEU A 14 -10.37 -2.99 -5.58
CA LEU A 14 -9.42 -3.37 -6.63
C LEU A 14 -9.93 -2.96 -8.02
N ASN A 15 -11.23 -3.09 -8.27
CA ASN A 15 -11.82 -2.70 -9.55
C ASN A 15 -11.88 -1.17 -9.76
N SER A 16 -12.01 -0.39 -8.69
CA SER A 16 -11.98 1.08 -8.77
C SER A 16 -10.56 1.65 -8.87
N TYR A 17 -9.52 0.84 -8.64
CA TYR A 17 -8.14 1.32 -8.67
C TYR A 17 -7.68 1.57 -10.11
N SER A 18 -7.51 2.85 -10.45
CA SER A 18 -7.00 3.34 -11.74
C SER A 18 -5.58 3.90 -11.67
N GLY A 19 -4.91 3.78 -10.51
CA GLY A 19 -3.58 4.33 -10.27
C GLY A 19 -2.43 3.55 -10.89
N SER A 20 -1.21 4.06 -10.70
CA SER A 20 0.02 3.40 -11.18
C SER A 20 0.38 2.19 -10.32
N THR A 21 0.67 1.06 -10.97
CA THR A 21 1.17 -0.17 -10.31
C THR A 21 2.70 -0.14 -10.08
N THR A 22 3.31 1.03 -10.24
CA THR A 22 4.74 1.27 -10.03
C THR A 22 4.98 1.72 -8.60
N VAL A 23 5.85 1.02 -7.89
CA VAL A 23 6.23 1.33 -6.51
C VAL A 23 7.63 1.93 -6.48
N ILE A 24 7.79 2.98 -5.68
CA ILE A 24 9.09 3.60 -5.44
C ILE A 24 9.82 2.81 -4.36
N VAL A 25 11.04 2.39 -4.67
CA VAL A 25 11.87 1.62 -3.76
C VAL A 25 12.52 2.54 -2.72
N PRO A 26 12.44 2.19 -1.41
CA PRO A 26 13.14 2.92 -0.36
C PRO A 26 14.64 3.03 -0.65
N THR A 27 15.24 4.16 -0.32
CA THR A 27 16.65 4.44 -0.64
C THR A 27 17.62 3.38 -0.11
N PHE A 28 17.34 2.79 1.05
CA PHE A 28 18.15 1.72 1.62
C PHE A 28 18.09 0.38 0.86
N LEU A 29 17.10 0.17 0.00
CA LEU A 29 16.97 -1.03 -0.84
C LEU A 29 17.43 -0.82 -2.28
N ARG A 30 17.67 0.43 -2.70
CA ARG A 30 18.06 0.74 -4.08
C ARG A 30 19.39 0.08 -4.48
N PHE A 31 20.34 -0.05 -3.55
CA PHE A 31 21.63 -0.71 -3.81
C PHE A 31 21.48 -2.15 -4.31
N LEU A 32 20.34 -2.79 -4.02
CA LEU A 32 20.10 -4.17 -4.37
C LEU A 32 19.79 -4.31 -5.88
N LEU A 33 19.10 -3.31 -6.47
CA LEU A 33 18.62 -3.31 -7.87
C LEU A 33 19.37 -2.34 -8.79
N SER A 34 20.13 -1.38 -8.26
CA SER A 34 20.90 -0.42 -9.06
C SER A 34 21.89 -1.12 -10.01
N ASP A 35 22.28 -0.45 -11.08
CA ASP A 35 23.29 -0.96 -12.02
C ASP A 35 24.63 -1.20 -11.28
N GLY A 36 25.07 -2.47 -11.21
CA GLY A 36 26.20 -2.93 -10.38
C GLY A 36 25.85 -3.47 -8.99
N GLY A 37 24.57 -3.45 -8.61
CA GLY A 37 24.04 -4.07 -7.38
C GLY A 37 23.99 -5.60 -7.42
N ILE A 38 23.72 -6.24 -6.28
CA ILE A 38 23.78 -7.71 -6.13
C ILE A 38 22.85 -8.42 -7.13
N LEU A 39 21.62 -7.93 -7.33
CA LEU A 39 20.70 -8.58 -8.27
C LEU A 39 21.10 -8.33 -9.74
N SER A 40 21.74 -7.21 -10.06
CA SER A 40 22.23 -6.95 -11.42
C SER A 40 23.31 -7.96 -11.84
N VAL A 41 24.23 -8.32 -10.92
CA VAL A 41 25.26 -9.34 -11.15
C VAL A 41 24.65 -10.73 -11.39
N LEU A 42 23.49 -11.00 -10.79
CA LEU A 42 22.74 -12.24 -10.97
C LEU A 42 21.83 -12.23 -12.23
N GLY A 43 21.83 -11.15 -13.00
CA GLY A 43 20.96 -11.01 -14.18
C GLY A 43 19.49 -10.74 -13.84
N LEU A 44 19.20 -10.32 -12.60
CA LEU A 44 17.88 -9.92 -12.09
C LEU A 44 17.77 -8.41 -11.84
N GLY A 45 18.66 -7.62 -12.47
CA GLY A 45 18.67 -6.15 -12.38
C GLY A 45 17.84 -5.49 -13.47
N TYR A 46 18.27 -4.28 -13.86
CA TYR A 46 17.69 -3.50 -14.95
C TYR A 46 17.53 -4.35 -16.21
N GLN A 47 16.32 -4.35 -16.77
CA GLN A 47 15.94 -5.11 -17.97
C GLN A 47 16.22 -6.62 -17.90
N SER A 48 16.01 -7.23 -16.73
CA SER A 48 16.12 -8.69 -16.59
C SER A 48 14.96 -9.42 -17.29
N PRO A 49 15.26 -10.41 -18.16
CA PRO A 49 14.22 -11.15 -18.90
C PRO A 49 13.37 -12.04 -17.99
N ILE A 50 13.90 -12.45 -16.83
CA ILE A 50 13.19 -13.30 -15.86
C ILE A 50 12.13 -12.50 -15.12
N LEU A 51 12.45 -11.29 -14.65
CA LEU A 51 11.47 -10.46 -13.93
C LEU A 51 10.38 -10.00 -14.89
N ASP A 52 10.75 -9.62 -16.12
CA ASP A 52 9.78 -9.25 -17.16
C ASP A 52 8.84 -10.42 -17.52
N ALA A 53 9.37 -11.65 -17.60
CA ALA A 53 8.57 -12.86 -17.83
C ALA A 53 7.55 -13.15 -16.71
N ILE A 54 7.82 -12.71 -15.48
CA ILE A 54 6.92 -12.86 -14.31
C ILE A 54 6.01 -11.63 -14.16
N GLY A 55 6.14 -10.63 -15.04
CA GLY A 55 5.35 -9.40 -15.04
C GLY A 55 5.85 -8.35 -14.04
N ILE A 56 7.13 -8.38 -13.68
CA ILE A 56 7.80 -7.40 -12.82
C ILE A 56 8.83 -6.63 -13.66
N GLY A 57 8.57 -5.35 -13.91
CA GLY A 57 9.46 -4.48 -14.66
C GLY A 57 10.30 -3.59 -13.75
N VAL A 58 11.61 -3.51 -13.97
CA VAL A 58 12.47 -2.51 -13.33
C VAL A 58 12.71 -1.39 -14.35
N ASP A 59 12.13 -0.22 -14.10
CA ASP A 59 11.98 0.85 -15.10
C ASP A 59 13.21 1.78 -15.17
N ASP A 60 14.08 1.76 -14.17
CA ASP A 60 15.17 2.72 -14.01
C ASP A 60 16.52 2.05 -13.72
N GLN A 61 17.61 2.62 -14.23
CA GLN A 61 18.98 2.12 -14.02
C GLN A 61 19.39 2.24 -12.54
N ASP A 62 18.83 3.21 -11.83
CA ASP A 62 19.01 3.40 -10.39
C ASP A 62 18.18 2.42 -9.54
N GLY A 63 17.32 1.60 -10.16
CA GLY A 63 16.43 0.67 -9.45
C GLY A 63 15.39 1.36 -8.56
N ALA A 64 15.12 2.64 -8.80
CA ALA A 64 14.26 3.45 -7.94
C ALA A 64 12.76 3.13 -8.10
N ARG A 65 12.36 2.57 -9.24
CA ARG A 65 10.96 2.32 -9.62
C ARG A 65 10.80 0.90 -10.13
N ILE A 66 9.84 0.17 -9.54
CA ILE A 66 9.51 -1.20 -9.93
C ILE A 66 8.02 -1.26 -10.27
N ALA A 67 7.70 -1.66 -11.50
CA ALA A 67 6.36 -1.96 -11.96
C ALA A 67 6.00 -3.40 -11.56
N PHE A 68 5.06 -3.56 -10.63
CA PHE A 68 4.64 -4.88 -10.14
C PHE A 68 3.46 -5.47 -10.94
N GLY A 69 2.79 -4.67 -11.78
CA GLY A 69 1.69 -5.13 -12.63
C GLY A 69 0.59 -5.82 -11.82
N TYR A 70 0.27 -7.07 -12.17
CA TYR A 70 -0.75 -7.88 -11.48
C TYR A 70 -0.42 -8.13 -10.00
N TRP A 71 0.87 -8.26 -9.65
CA TRP A 71 1.31 -8.48 -8.26
C TRP A 71 0.96 -7.32 -7.34
N PHE A 72 0.82 -6.11 -7.89
CA PHE A 72 0.38 -4.94 -7.14
C PHE A 72 -1.07 -5.09 -6.65
N TYR A 73 -1.96 -5.62 -7.47
CA TYR A 73 -3.36 -5.88 -7.09
C TYR A 73 -3.45 -6.97 -6.01
N LEU A 74 -2.63 -8.02 -6.12
CA LEU A 74 -2.52 -9.04 -5.09
C LEU A 74 -2.01 -8.45 -3.77
N LEU A 75 -1.00 -7.57 -3.81
CA LEU A 75 -0.49 -6.85 -2.64
C LEU A 75 -1.58 -5.99 -1.99
N MET A 76 -2.34 -5.21 -2.78
CA MET A 76 -3.45 -4.41 -2.26
C MET A 76 -4.51 -5.27 -1.57
N GLY A 77 -4.87 -6.42 -2.15
CA GLY A 77 -5.80 -7.36 -1.53
C GLY A 77 -5.26 -7.95 -0.23
N LEU A 78 -3.99 -8.39 -0.22
CA LEU A 78 -3.34 -8.90 0.97
C LEU A 78 -3.19 -7.84 2.07
N LEU A 79 -2.97 -6.57 1.72
CA LEU A 79 -2.91 -5.46 2.67
C LEU A 79 -4.24 -5.29 3.40
N ILE A 80 -5.37 -5.38 2.68
CA ILE A 80 -6.72 -5.27 3.28
C ILE A 80 -7.00 -6.46 4.22
N VAL A 81 -6.63 -7.66 3.80
CA VAL A 81 -6.71 -8.87 4.64
C VAL A 81 -5.82 -8.72 5.87
N PHE A 82 -4.62 -8.16 5.72
CA PHE A 82 -3.70 -7.92 6.81
C PHE A 82 -4.26 -6.90 7.80
N CYS A 83 -4.71 -5.73 7.37
CA CYS A 83 -5.24 -4.69 8.25
C CYS A 83 -6.40 -5.19 9.11
N THR A 84 -7.35 -5.93 8.52
CA THR A 84 -8.51 -6.47 9.25
C THR A 84 -8.13 -7.56 10.26
N ASN A 85 -7.13 -8.39 9.95
CA ASN A 85 -6.65 -9.42 10.87
C ASN A 85 -5.67 -8.86 11.93
N ALA A 86 -4.89 -7.84 11.61
CA ALA A 86 -3.90 -7.24 12.50
C ALA A 86 -4.55 -6.61 13.74
N ILE A 87 -5.63 -5.85 13.54
CA ILE A 87 -6.43 -5.28 14.64
C ILE A 87 -7.02 -6.41 15.49
N ASN A 88 -7.53 -7.46 14.86
CA ASN A 88 -8.21 -8.58 15.51
C ASN A 88 -7.27 -9.47 16.35
N ILE A 89 -5.97 -9.55 16.00
CA ILE A 89 -4.99 -10.26 16.84
C ILE A 89 -4.40 -9.37 17.93
N TYR A 90 -4.40 -8.04 17.72
CA TYR A 90 -3.99 -7.04 18.71
C TYR A 90 -5.20 -6.58 19.53
N ALA A 91 -5.82 -7.57 20.16
CA ALA A 91 -7.10 -7.49 20.85
C ALA A 91 -7.01 -8.20 22.21
N GLY A 92 -8.12 -8.22 22.95
CA GLY A 92 -8.24 -9.02 24.18
C GLY A 92 -8.19 -8.23 25.48
N ILE A 93 -8.10 -6.90 25.41
CA ILE A 93 -8.38 -5.98 26.52
C ILE A 93 -9.54 -5.07 26.08
N ASN A 94 -10.47 -4.81 26.99
CA ASN A 94 -11.63 -3.96 26.71
C ASN A 94 -11.22 -2.62 26.09
N GLY A 95 -11.75 -2.34 24.90
CA GLY A 95 -11.57 -1.05 24.22
C GLY A 95 -10.24 -0.86 23.48
N ILE A 96 -9.29 -1.81 23.50
CA ILE A 96 -8.02 -1.63 22.79
C ILE A 96 -8.19 -1.63 21.26
N GLU A 97 -9.13 -2.42 20.75
CA GLU A 97 -9.44 -2.49 19.32
C GLU A 97 -10.03 -1.17 18.80
N ALA A 98 -10.99 -0.61 19.53
CA ALA A 98 -11.58 0.70 19.22
C ALA A 98 -10.54 1.82 19.42
N GLY A 99 -9.79 1.78 20.52
CA GLY A 99 -8.77 2.79 20.83
C GLY A 99 -7.66 2.89 19.79
N GLN A 100 -7.09 1.76 19.35
CA GLN A 100 -6.06 1.79 18.29
C GLN A 100 -6.61 2.32 16.97
N SER A 101 -7.84 1.90 16.62
CA SER A 101 -8.53 2.32 15.40
C SER A 101 -8.84 3.83 15.41
N TYR A 102 -9.27 4.35 16.57
CA TYR A 102 -9.51 5.77 16.79
C TYR A 102 -8.24 6.60 16.59
N ILE A 103 -7.13 6.21 17.23
CA ILE A 103 -5.85 6.92 17.11
C ILE A 103 -5.37 6.91 15.65
N ILE A 104 -5.42 5.76 14.97
CA ILE A 104 -5.05 5.65 13.55
C ILE A 104 -5.93 6.57 12.69
N GLY A 105 -7.25 6.57 12.92
CA GLY A 105 -8.18 7.45 12.22
C GLY A 105 -7.84 8.94 12.40
N VAL A 106 -7.59 9.38 13.64
CA VAL A 106 -7.22 10.77 13.92
C VAL A 106 -5.91 11.16 13.22
N VAL A 107 -4.91 10.28 13.20
CA VAL A 107 -3.64 10.54 12.50
C VAL A 107 -3.87 10.67 10.99
N ILE A 108 -4.66 9.79 10.37
CA ILE A 108 -4.99 9.87 8.95
C ILE A 108 -5.74 11.17 8.65
N LEU A 109 -6.69 11.58 9.50
CA LEU A 109 -7.41 12.84 9.33
C LEU A 109 -6.46 14.04 9.36
N ILE A 110 -5.52 14.08 10.31
CA ILE A 110 -4.51 15.16 10.38
C ILE A 110 -3.65 15.18 9.11
N LEU A 111 -3.21 14.01 8.62
CA LEU A 111 -2.43 13.92 7.38
C LEU A 111 -3.21 14.40 6.16
N ASN A 112 -4.47 14.00 6.02
CA ASN A 112 -5.33 14.46 4.94
C ASN A 112 -5.54 15.98 4.99
N LEU A 113 -5.75 16.55 6.18
CA LEU A 113 -5.90 18.00 6.35
C LEU A 113 -4.61 18.75 5.99
N ALA A 114 -3.45 18.18 6.33
CA ALA A 114 -2.15 18.75 5.96
C ALA A 114 -1.93 18.70 4.43
N GLN A 115 -2.28 17.59 3.77
CA GLN A 115 -2.22 17.46 2.30
C GLN A 115 -3.15 18.47 1.61
N ILE A 116 -4.38 18.61 2.09
CA ILE A 116 -5.34 19.60 1.57
C ILE A 116 -4.81 21.02 1.75
N ALA A 117 -4.20 21.34 2.91
CA ALA A 117 -3.62 22.66 3.16
C ALA A 117 -2.39 22.96 2.27
N GLN A 118 -1.70 21.93 1.79
CA GLN A 118 -0.58 22.04 0.85
C GLN A 118 -1.02 22.01 -0.62
N GLU A 119 -2.32 21.89 -0.89
CA GLU A 119 -2.91 21.73 -2.23
C GLU A 119 -2.36 20.52 -3.01
N GLU A 120 -1.88 19.49 -2.28
CA GLU A 120 -1.36 18.25 -2.85
C GLU A 120 -2.46 17.18 -2.87
N GLU A 121 -2.74 16.60 -4.04
CA GLU A 121 -3.69 15.49 -4.21
C GLU A 121 -5.05 15.71 -3.53
N VAL A 122 -5.58 16.94 -3.60
CA VAL A 122 -6.75 17.40 -2.84
C VAL A 122 -7.97 16.49 -3.00
N GLU A 123 -8.22 15.93 -4.19
CA GLU A 123 -9.35 15.02 -4.44
C GLU A 123 -9.24 13.73 -3.60
N HIS A 124 -8.06 13.09 -3.60
CA HIS A 124 -7.82 11.86 -2.84
C HIS A 124 -7.86 12.12 -1.33
N ALA A 125 -7.23 13.20 -0.88
CA ALA A 125 -7.23 13.59 0.53
C ALA A 125 -8.63 13.94 1.04
N THR A 126 -9.45 14.61 0.22
CA THR A 126 -10.84 14.95 0.55
C THR A 126 -11.73 13.71 0.64
N LEU A 127 -11.61 12.77 -0.31
CA LEU A 127 -12.36 11.50 -0.27
C LEU A 127 -11.95 10.67 0.96
N SER A 128 -10.65 10.59 1.24
CA SER A 128 -10.13 9.93 2.44
C SER A 128 -10.68 10.56 3.72
N ALA A 129 -10.66 11.90 3.83
CA ALA A 129 -11.20 12.62 4.98
C ALA A 129 -12.72 12.40 5.15
N LEU A 130 -13.48 12.37 4.04
CA LEU A 130 -14.93 12.10 4.05
C LEU A 130 -15.26 10.71 4.62
N LEU A 131 -14.41 9.70 4.40
CA LEU A 131 -14.59 8.35 4.96
C LEU A 131 -14.11 8.26 6.41
N VAL A 132 -13.01 8.93 6.75
CA VAL A 132 -12.38 8.85 8.07
C VAL A 132 -13.12 9.65 9.14
N LEU A 133 -13.70 10.80 8.79
CA LEU A 133 -14.46 11.63 9.73
C LEU A 133 -15.65 10.88 10.39
N PRO A 134 -16.57 10.23 9.65
CA PRO A 134 -17.63 9.44 10.27
C PRO A 134 -17.09 8.20 10.98
N PHE A 135 -16.00 7.59 10.50
CA PHE A 135 -15.34 6.46 11.16
C PHE A 135 -14.88 6.82 12.58
N ILE A 136 -14.19 7.96 12.74
CA ILE A 136 -13.79 8.48 14.07
C ILE A 136 -15.02 8.76 14.94
N GLY A 137 -16.10 9.31 14.36
CA GLY A 137 -17.30 9.66 15.11
C GLY A 137 -18.08 8.47 15.68
N VAL A 138 -17.95 7.28 15.09
CA VAL A 138 -18.61 6.04 15.54
C VAL A 138 -17.70 5.08 16.29
N THR A 139 -16.38 5.34 16.30
CA THR A 139 -15.38 4.54 17.00
C THR A 139 -15.20 5.04 18.42
#